data_AF-A0A6S6TXQ0-F1
#
_entry.id   AF-A0A6S6TXQ0-F1
#
_cell.length_a   1.000
_cell.length_b   1.000
_cell.length_c   1.000
_cell.angle_alpha   90.00
_cell.angle_beta   90.00
_cell.angle_gamma   90.00
#
_symmetry.space_group_name_H-M   'P 1'
#
loop_
_entity.id
_entity.type
_entity.pdbx_description
1 polymer ?
#
loop_
_entity_poly.entity_id
_entity_poly.type
_entity_poly.pdbx_seq_one_letter_code
_entity_poly.pdbx_strand_id
1 'polypeptide(L)' 'MTDIFISYSHEDEAWKDALLAHLRVLQQHGDFSIWDDRQINVGNDWLPEIES' A
#
# COMPACT_ATOMS: atom_id res chain seq x y z
N MET A 1 8.75 11.60 5.38
CA MET A 1 8.02 10.80 4.40
C MET A 1 7.05 9.96 5.18
N THR A 2 5.75 10.06 4.91
CA THR A 2 4.74 9.29 5.64
C THR A 2 4.39 8.08 4.80
N ASP A 3 4.59 6.88 5.33
CA ASP A 3 4.27 5.66 4.61
C ASP A 3 2.98 5.07 5.15
N ILE A 4 2.00 4.87 4.27
CA ILE A 4 0.67 4.36 4.59
C ILE A 4 0.59 2.92 4.09
N PHE A 5 0.49 2.00 5.05
CA PHE A 5 0.24 0.58 4.78
C PHE A 5 -1.26 0.29 4.79
N ILE A 6 -1.76 -0.39 3.77
CA ILE A 6 -3.17 -0.81 3.68
C ILE A 6 -3.26 -2.32 3.94
N SER A 7 -3.82 -2.68 5.10
CA SER A 7 -4.21 -4.06 5.41
C SER A 7 -5.67 -4.28 5.01
N TYR A 8 -5.92 -5.29 4.19
CA TYR A 8 -7.27 -5.66 3.72
C TYR A 8 -7.38 -7.17 3.56
N SER A 9 -8.60 -7.68 3.68
CA SER A 9 -8.92 -9.07 3.32
C SER A 9 -9.14 -9.18 1.81
N HIS A 10 -8.84 -10.34 1.20
CA HIS A 10 -9.13 -10.56 -0.23
C HIS A 10 -10.61 -10.33 -0.60
N GLU A 11 -11.53 -10.55 0.34
CA GLU A 11 -12.96 -10.27 0.16
C GLU A 11 -13.26 -8.77 -0.02
N ASP A 12 -12.40 -7.90 0.51
CA ASP A 12 -12.55 -6.44 0.50
C ASP A 12 -11.72 -5.74 -0.59
N GLU A 13 -11.21 -6.49 -1.57
CA GLU A 13 -10.39 -5.95 -2.65
C GLU A 13 -11.06 -4.80 -3.40
N ALA A 14 -12.37 -4.90 -3.65
CA ALA A 14 -13.14 -3.83 -4.30
C ALA A 14 -13.14 -2.52 -3.48
N TRP A 15 -13.14 -2.62 -2.16
CA TRP A 15 -13.08 -1.46 -1.26
C TRP A 15 -11.67 -0.88 -1.21
N LYS A 16 -10.64 -1.73 -1.22
CA LYS A 16 -9.24 -1.30 -1.35
C LYS A 16 -9.05 -0.49 -2.63
N ASP A 17 -9.54 -0.98 -3.76
CA ASP A 17 -9.39 -0.31 -5.05
C ASP A 17 -10.09 1.06 -5.07
N ALA A 18 -11.28 1.14 -4.49
CA ALA A 18 -11.98 2.41 -4.32
C ALA A 18 -11.18 3.38 -3.43
N LEU A 19 -10.62 2.91 -2.32
CA LEU A 19 -9.79 3.72 -1.42
C LEU A 19 -8.51 4.19 -2.13
N LEU A 20 -7.82 3.30 -2.84
CA LEU A 20 -6.62 3.61 -3.62
C LEU A 20 -6.88 4.67 -4.69
N ALA A 21 -8.04 4.65 -5.35
CA ALA A 21 -8.39 5.66 -6.34
C ALA A 21 -8.40 7.08 -5.73
N HIS A 22 -8.95 7.23 -4.52
CA HIS A 22 -8.96 8.50 -3.80
C HIS A 22 -7.58 8.88 -3.25
N LEU A 23 -6.88 7.91 -2.67
CA LEU A 23 -5.55 8.14 -2.11
C LEU A 23 -4.52 8.49 -3.18
N ARG A 24 -4.61 7.96 -4.40
CA ARG A 24 -3.75 8.36 -5.53
C ARG A 24 -3.89 9.83 -5.90
N VAL A 25 -5.11 10.38 -5.83
CA VAL A 25 -5.32 11.82 -6.05
C VAL A 25 -4.65 12.63 -4.94
N LEU A 26 -4.78 12.19 -3.70
CA LEU A 26 -4.11 12.83 -2.56
C LEU A 26 -2.59 12.68 -2.62
N GLN A 27 -2.08 11.58 -3.15
CA GLN A 27 -0.64 11.33 -3.34
C GLN A 27 -0.02 12.32 -4.34
N GLN A 28 -0.79 12.85 -5.28
CA GLN A 28 -0.32 13.92 -6.18
C GLN A 28 -0.12 15.26 -5.46
N HIS A 29 -0.77 15.45 -4.30
CA HIS A 29 -0.77 16.71 -3.56
C HIS A 29 -0.10 16.62 -2.19
N GLY A 30 0.19 15.41 -1.69
CA GLY A 30 0.78 15.14 -0.39
C GLY A 30 2.03 14.29 -0.50
N ASP A 31 2.90 14.38 0.51
CA ASP A 31 4.21 13.74 0.52
C ASP A 31 4.16 12.41 1.30
N PHE A 32 3.42 11.44 0.74
CA PHE A 32 3.25 10.12 1.33
C PHE A 32 3.29 8.98 0.30
N SER A 33 3.76 7.82 0.72
CA SER A 33 3.81 6.61 -0.11
C SER A 33 2.74 5.63 0.34
N ILE A 34 2.11 4.94 -0.59
CA ILE A 34 1.10 3.91 -0.30
C ILE A 34 1.66 2.57 -0.75
N TRP A 35 1.64 1.60 0.15
CA TRP A 35 2.06 0.23 -0.13
C TRP A 35 1.08 -0.76 0.49
N ASP A 36 0.96 -1.92 -0.15
CA ASP A 36 0.04 -2.98 0.22
C ASP A 36 0.72 -4.35 0.03
N ASP A 37 0.10 -5.40 0.57
CA ASP A 37 0.65 -6.76 0.57
C ASP A 37 0.99 -7.29 -0.84
N ARG A 38 0.35 -6.77 -1.90
CA ARG A 38 0.62 -7.18 -3.28
C ARG A 38 1.89 -6.59 -3.89
N GLN A 39 2.43 -5.53 -3.30
CA GLN A 39 3.71 -4.97 -3.73
C GLN A 39 4.89 -5.79 -3.21
N ILE A 40 4.64 -6.74 -2.30
CA ILE A 40 5.59 -7.79 -1.94
C ILE A 40 5.69 -8.74 -3.14
N ASN A 41 6.66 -8.47 -4.02
CA ASN A 41 6.95 -9.33 -5.15
C ASN A 41 7.23 -10.75 -4.66
N VAL A 42 6.51 -11.73 -5.21
CA VAL A 42 6.75 -13.15 -4.97
C VAL A 42 8.18 -13.47 -5.45
N GLY A 43 9.11 -13.51 -4.50
CA GLY A 43 10.54 -13.76 -4.76
C GLY A 43 11.52 -12.74 -4.17
N ASN A 44 11.06 -11.67 -3.54
CA ASN A 44 11.93 -10.77 -2.77
C ASN A 44 11.76 -11.02 -1.26
N ASP A 45 12.90 -11.12 -0.56
CA ASP A 45 12.99 -11.25 0.90
C ASP A 45 12.21 -10.09 1.55
N TRP A 46 11.02 -10.40 2.06
CA TRP A 46 10.11 -9.49 2.76
C TRP A 46 10.56 -9.18 4.20
N LEU A 47 11.56 -9.91 4.71
CA LEU A 47 12.03 -9.83 6.09
C LEU A 47 12.89 -8.58 6.40
N PRO A 48 13.77 -8.07 5.52
CA PRO A 48 14.60 -6.89 5.81
C PRO A 48 13.85 -5.55 5.70
N GLU A 49 12.75 -5.47 4.95
CA GLU A 49 12.03 -4.21 4.70
C GLU A 49 11.17 -3.75 5.90
N ILE A 50 10.83 -4.67 6.81
CA ILE A 50 10.04 -4.38 8.01
C ILE A 50 10.90 -4.11 9.26
N GLU A 51 12.23 -4.32 9.18
CA GLU A 51 13.16 -4.17 10.31
C GLU A 51 14.03 -2.91 10.27
N SER A 52 13.91 -2.01 9.27
CA SER A 52 14.75 -0.80 9.17
C SER A 52 14.09 0.51 9.61
#